data_AF-A0A6S6U2Z3-F1
#
_entry.id   AF-A0A6S6U2Z3-F1
#
_cell.length_a   1.000
_cell.length_b   1.000
_cell.length_c   1.000
_cell.angle_alpha   90.00
_cell.angle_beta   90.00
_cell.angle_gamma   90.00
#
_symmetry.space_group_name_H-M   'P 1'
#
loop_
_entity.id
_entity.type
_entity.pdbx_description
1 polymer ?
#
loop_
_entity_poly.entity_id
_entity_poly.type
_entity_poly.pdbx_seq_one_letter_code
_entity_poly.pdbx_strand_id
1 'polypeptide(L)'
;MKKVAIRFSIDEHVEFDTLQNLAQHMQRFIIEGDYKTTTIMVQLTANERIELDIGMEENMPEFTEFIEEFDEEFDEENIEYELYKSVNGDWDKCELDDLELSRVPGWITNLVGVNILWYGVMTFLQFFFIYEWYSETYEWGGIVSTVAAFFTALVPIFGSLVAYWSVTELSDWESYKAFWAFFGYYLPLISFFLYLGWLLLKAFYGDRWYRFWHSEFN
;
A
#
# COMPACT_ATOMS: atom_id res chain seq x y z
N MET A 1 -4.87 -15.35 2.12
CA MET A 1 -3.82 -15.25 1.08
C MET A 1 -4.52 -15.38 -0.26
N LYS A 2 -4.32 -14.44 -1.18
CA LYS A 2 -4.90 -14.54 -2.53
C LYS A 2 -4.01 -15.50 -3.31
N LYS A 3 -4.46 -16.75 -3.47
CA LYS A 3 -3.76 -17.73 -4.30
C LYS A 3 -4.29 -17.63 -5.74
N VAL A 4 -3.37 -17.57 -6.68
CA VAL A 4 -3.65 -17.70 -8.11
C VAL A 4 -2.96 -18.96 -8.60
N ALA A 5 -3.54 -19.64 -9.57
CA ALA A 5 -2.82 -20.69 -10.28
C ALA A 5 -2.75 -20.30 -11.75
N ILE A 6 -1.61 -20.59 -12.36
CA ILE A 6 -1.43 -20.43 -13.80
C ILE A 6 -1.18 -21.80 -14.41
N ARG A 7 -1.76 -22.03 -15.58
CA ARG A 7 -1.50 -23.21 -16.39
C ARG A 7 -1.02 -22.75 -17.74
N PHE A 8 0.10 -23.29 -18.19
CA PHE A 8 0.59 -23.06 -19.54
C PHE A 8 0.23 -24.25 -20.43
N SER A 9 -0.04 -23.97 -21.69
CA SER A 9 -0.15 -24.93 -22.78
C SER A 9 0.95 -24.61 -23.77
N ILE A 10 2.01 -25.43 -23.75
CA ILE A 10 3.27 -25.17 -24.46
C ILE A 10 3.40 -26.14 -25.63
N ASP A 11 3.69 -25.64 -26.83
CA ASP A 11 3.99 -26.48 -27.99
C ASP A 11 5.32 -27.25 -27.81
N GLU A 12 5.42 -28.44 -28.40
CA GLU A 12 6.60 -29.33 -28.32
C GLU A 12 7.87 -28.71 -28.93
N HIS A 13 7.74 -27.59 -29.66
CA HIS A 13 8.83 -26.91 -30.36
C HIS A 13 9.42 -25.70 -29.64
N VAL A 14 8.97 -25.39 -28.42
CA VAL A 14 9.50 -24.26 -27.64
C VAL A 14 10.95 -24.54 -27.19
N GLU A 15 11.82 -23.54 -27.37
CA GLU A 15 13.23 -23.64 -27.00
C GLU A 15 13.42 -23.79 -25.47
N PHE A 16 14.44 -24.55 -25.08
CA PHE A 16 14.77 -24.80 -23.68
C PHE A 16 15.06 -23.51 -22.90
N ASP A 17 15.73 -22.55 -23.53
CA ASP A 17 16.08 -21.27 -22.92
C ASP A 17 14.83 -20.44 -22.57
N THR A 18 13.81 -20.50 -23.42
CA THR A 18 12.48 -19.88 -23.21
C THR A 18 11.78 -20.50 -22.00
N LEU A 19 11.75 -21.83 -21.91
CA LEU A 19 11.20 -22.56 -20.76
C LEU A 19 11.94 -22.24 -19.45
N GLN A 20 13.26 -22.11 -19.52
CA GLN A 20 14.09 -21.78 -18.37
C GLN A 20 13.81 -20.35 -17.87
N ASN A 21 13.72 -19.37 -18.77
CA ASN A 21 13.40 -17.99 -18.43
C ASN A 21 11.99 -17.87 -17.81
N LEU A 22 11.01 -18.57 -18.38
CA LEU A 22 9.65 -18.62 -17.83
C LEU A 22 9.63 -19.20 -16.42
N ALA A 23 10.30 -20.33 -16.22
CA ALA A 23 10.39 -20.97 -14.91
C ALA A 23 11.09 -20.09 -13.85
N GLN A 24 12.12 -19.32 -14.25
CA GLN A 24 12.79 -18.38 -13.36
C GLN A 24 11.90 -17.21 -12.93
N HIS A 25 11.06 -16.71 -13.83
CA HIS A 25 10.10 -15.65 -13.48
C HIS A 25 9.01 -16.20 -12.54
N MET A 26 8.46 -17.37 -12.84
CA MET A 26 7.45 -18.02 -11.99
C MET A 26 7.96 -18.34 -10.59
N GLN A 27 9.23 -18.73 -10.46
CA GLN A 27 9.86 -19.05 -9.19
C GLN A 27 9.72 -17.91 -8.16
N ARG A 28 9.67 -16.65 -8.61
CA ARG A 28 9.52 -15.48 -7.72
C ARG A 28 8.17 -15.44 -7.01
N PHE A 29 7.17 -16.11 -7.56
CA PHE A 29 5.80 -16.11 -7.05
C PHE A 29 5.41 -17.41 -6.31
N ILE A 30 6.31 -18.40 -6.22
CA ILE A 30 6.05 -19.70 -5.55
C ILE A 30 6.60 -19.66 -4.12
N ILE A 31 5.69 -19.64 -3.12
CA ILE A 31 6.05 -19.60 -1.69
C ILE A 31 5.93 -20.98 -1.02
N GLU A 32 4.96 -21.81 -1.41
CA GLU A 32 4.73 -23.16 -0.88
C GLU A 32 4.94 -24.21 -1.98
N GLY A 33 6.00 -25.02 -1.91
CA GLY A 33 6.26 -26.09 -2.88
C GLY A 33 7.75 -26.30 -3.22
N ASP A 34 8.03 -27.12 -4.23
CA ASP A 34 9.40 -27.24 -4.79
C ASP A 34 9.66 -26.08 -5.75
N TYR A 35 10.47 -25.13 -5.30
CA TYR A 35 10.81 -23.88 -6.01
C TYR A 35 11.97 -24.05 -6.99
N LYS A 36 12.48 -25.27 -7.20
CA LYS A 36 13.54 -25.49 -8.16
C LYS A 36 13.03 -25.21 -9.57
N THR A 37 13.77 -24.38 -10.30
CA THR A 37 13.50 -24.08 -11.72
C THR A 37 13.30 -25.36 -12.54
N THR A 38 14.08 -26.41 -12.27
CA THR A 38 13.93 -27.73 -12.94
C THR A 38 12.56 -28.38 -12.70
N THR A 39 12.01 -28.24 -11.49
CA THR A 39 10.71 -28.81 -11.14
C THR A 39 9.58 -27.99 -11.77
N ILE A 40 9.71 -26.66 -11.76
CA ILE A 40 8.79 -25.74 -12.43
C ILE A 40 8.77 -26.02 -13.94
N MET A 41 9.93 -26.20 -14.58
CA MET A 41 10.02 -26.57 -16.00
C MET A 41 9.32 -27.90 -16.30
N VAL A 42 9.46 -28.92 -15.44
CA VAL A 42 8.73 -30.19 -15.61
C VAL A 42 7.22 -29.98 -15.52
N GLN A 43 6.75 -29.15 -14.58
CA GLN A 43 5.34 -28.81 -14.44
C GLN A 43 4.81 -28.03 -15.64
N LEU A 44 5.60 -27.11 -16.17
CA LEU A 44 5.31 -26.34 -17.38
C LEU A 44 5.15 -27.26 -18.61
N THR A 45 6.13 -28.15 -18.85
CA THR A 45 6.05 -29.10 -19.98
C THR A 45 4.94 -30.14 -19.80
N ALA A 46 4.56 -30.45 -18.56
CA ALA A 46 3.43 -31.34 -18.26
C ALA A 46 2.06 -30.64 -18.33
N ASN A 47 2.02 -29.32 -18.62
CA ASN A 47 0.81 -28.49 -18.60
C ASN A 47 0.05 -28.59 -17.27
N GLU A 48 0.79 -28.72 -16.16
CA GLU A 48 0.24 -28.76 -14.80
C GLU A 48 -0.12 -27.34 -14.33
N ARG A 49 -1.09 -27.25 -13.43
CA ARG A 49 -1.41 -25.99 -12.75
C ARG A 49 -0.34 -25.71 -11.70
N ILE A 50 0.27 -24.54 -11.79
CA ILE A 50 1.27 -24.09 -10.84
C ILE A 50 0.63 -23.04 -9.94
N GLU A 51 0.58 -23.33 -8.64
CA GLU A 51 0.06 -22.41 -7.63
C GLU A 51 1.08 -21.31 -7.35
N LEU A 52 0.63 -20.06 -7.51
CA LEU A 52 1.38 -18.84 -7.26
C LEU A 52 0.73 -18.10 -6.09
N ASP A 53 1.57 -17.66 -5.16
CA ASP A 53 1.15 -16.77 -4.09
C ASP A 53 1.46 -15.32 -4.46
N ILE A 54 0.49 -14.73 -5.15
CA ILE A 54 0.46 -13.28 -5.41
C ILE A 54 -0.18 -12.52 -4.24
N GLY A 55 -0.45 -13.19 -3.11
CA GLY A 55 -1.10 -12.58 -1.96
C GLY A 55 -0.20 -11.64 -1.16
N MET A 56 1.11 -11.67 -1.40
CA MET A 56 2.03 -10.68 -0.87
C MET A 56 1.92 -9.37 -1.65
N GLU A 57 1.88 -8.26 -0.92
CA GLU A 57 1.72 -6.89 -1.43
C GLU A 57 2.75 -6.53 -2.53
N GLU A 58 3.91 -7.18 -2.51
CA GLU A 58 5.04 -7.00 -3.42
C GLU A 58 4.90 -7.81 -4.72
N ASN A 59 4.19 -8.94 -4.69
CA ASN A 59 4.10 -9.87 -5.82
C ASN A 59 3.00 -9.48 -6.83
N MET A 60 2.01 -8.68 -6.43
CA MET A 60 0.87 -8.34 -7.29
C MET A 60 1.25 -7.43 -8.47
N PRO A 61 2.01 -6.33 -8.29
CA PRO A 61 2.44 -5.50 -9.41
C PRO A 61 3.41 -6.25 -10.33
N GLU A 62 4.38 -6.95 -9.75
CA GLU A 62 5.36 -7.75 -10.50
C GLU A 62 4.68 -8.88 -11.30
N PHE A 63 3.62 -9.50 -10.76
CA PHE A 63 2.85 -10.51 -11.49
C PHE A 63 2.06 -9.90 -12.66
N THR A 64 1.53 -8.69 -12.51
CA THR A 64 0.80 -8.01 -13.60
C THR A 64 1.76 -7.65 -14.73
N GLU A 65 2.91 -7.05 -14.38
CA GLU A 65 3.98 -6.72 -15.32
C GLU A 65 4.50 -7.99 -16.02
N PHE A 66 4.68 -9.09 -15.29
CA PHE A 66 5.06 -10.37 -15.87
C PHE A 66 4.06 -10.89 -16.91
N ILE A 67 2.74 -10.81 -16.65
CA ILE A 67 1.72 -11.25 -17.62
C ILE A 67 1.67 -10.31 -18.83
N GLU A 68 1.80 -8.99 -18.63
CA GLU A 68 1.86 -8.01 -19.71
C GLU A 68 3.13 -8.20 -20.58
N GLU A 69 4.31 -8.39 -19.96
CA GLU A 69 5.55 -8.76 -20.66
C GLU A 69 5.41 -10.10 -21.37
N PHE A 70 4.70 -11.06 -20.78
CA PHE A 70 4.45 -12.35 -21.40
C PHE A 70 3.63 -12.20 -22.69
N ASP A 71 2.53 -11.44 -22.65
CA ASP A 71 1.68 -11.16 -23.80
C ASP A 71 2.43 -10.39 -24.92
N GLU A 72 3.47 -9.60 -24.57
CA GLU A 72 4.27 -8.84 -25.53
C GLU A 72 5.47 -9.62 -26.10
N GLU A 73 6.17 -10.42 -25.29
CA GLU A 73 7.41 -11.11 -25.68
C GLU A 73 7.19 -12.52 -26.24
N PHE A 74 6.13 -13.20 -25.81
CA PHE A 74 5.89 -14.60 -26.19
C PHE A 74 4.79 -14.65 -27.25
N ASP A 75 5.13 -15.27 -28.38
CA ASP A 75 4.19 -15.46 -29.49
C ASP A 75 3.04 -16.38 -29.07
N GLU A 76 1.80 -15.87 -29.08
CA GLU A 76 0.58 -16.62 -28.75
C GLU A 76 0.45 -17.93 -29.53
N GLU A 77 1.15 -18.05 -30.68
CA GLU A 77 1.17 -19.28 -31.47
C GLU A 77 1.85 -20.47 -30.77
N ASN A 78 2.75 -20.25 -29.79
CA ASN A 78 3.55 -21.32 -29.19
C ASN A 78 3.27 -21.59 -27.71
N ILE A 79 2.77 -20.59 -26.98
CA ILE A 79 2.48 -20.72 -25.54
C ILE A 79 1.18 -19.99 -25.21
N GLU A 80 0.16 -20.75 -24.80
CA GLU A 80 -1.06 -20.20 -24.23
C GLU A 80 -1.03 -20.33 -22.69
N TYR A 81 -1.70 -19.42 -21.97
CA TYR A 81 -1.87 -19.55 -20.53
C TYR A 81 -3.33 -19.38 -20.08
N GLU A 82 -3.65 -20.00 -18.96
CA GLU A 82 -4.93 -19.88 -18.28
C GLU A 82 -4.72 -19.51 -16.82
N LEU A 83 -5.40 -18.44 -16.37
CA LEU A 83 -5.39 -17.99 -14.98
C LEU A 83 -6.57 -18.58 -14.21
N TYR A 84 -6.30 -18.92 -12.95
CA TYR A 84 -7.27 -19.50 -12.03
C TYR A 84 -7.20 -18.79 -10.68
N LYS A 85 -8.36 -18.54 -10.09
CA LYS A 85 -8.49 -17.98 -8.74
C LYS A 85 -9.08 -19.02 -7.79
N SER A 86 -8.53 -19.09 -6.57
CA SER A 86 -9.10 -19.96 -5.55
C SER A 86 -10.40 -19.35 -4.97
N VAL A 87 -11.52 -20.05 -5.14
CA VAL A 87 -12.85 -19.67 -4.63
C VAL A 87 -13.42 -20.86 -3.87
N ASN A 88 -13.63 -20.70 -2.55
CA ASN A 88 -14.19 -21.74 -1.67
C ASN A 88 -13.46 -23.10 -1.70
N GLY A 89 -12.16 -23.12 -2.03
CA GLY A 89 -11.35 -24.33 -2.11
C GLY A 89 -11.33 -24.99 -3.49
N ASP A 90 -12.10 -24.46 -4.45
CA ASP A 90 -12.05 -24.82 -5.86
C ASP A 90 -11.31 -23.74 -6.67
N TRP A 91 -10.94 -24.09 -7.91
CA TRP A 91 -10.21 -23.22 -8.82
C TRP A 91 -11.10 -22.83 -10.00
N ASP A 92 -11.48 -21.56 -10.06
CA ASP A 92 -12.29 -21.00 -11.13
C ASP A 92 -11.39 -20.25 -12.12
N LYS A 93 -11.59 -20.49 -13.42
CA LYS A 93 -10.89 -19.75 -14.49
C LYS A 93 -11.28 -18.27 -14.41
N CYS A 94 -10.30 -17.37 -14.53
CA CYS A 94 -10.51 -15.93 -14.48
C CYS A 94 -9.65 -15.21 -15.52
N GLU A 95 -10.05 -14.01 -15.91
CA GLU A 95 -9.21 -13.11 -16.71
C GLU A 95 -8.29 -12.27 -15.80
N LEU A 96 -7.25 -11.65 -16.38
CA LEU A 96 -6.34 -10.78 -15.62
C LEU A 96 -7.10 -9.61 -14.96
N ASP A 97 -8.07 -9.04 -15.66
CA ASP A 97 -8.92 -7.94 -15.17
C ASP A 97 -9.87 -8.36 -14.03
N ASP A 98 -10.23 -9.64 -13.95
CA ASP A 98 -11.08 -10.19 -12.90
C ASP A 98 -10.32 -10.45 -11.59
N LEU A 99 -9.00 -10.50 -11.66
CA LEU A 99 -8.17 -10.43 -10.47
C LEU A 99 -8.33 -9.02 -9.92
N GLU A 100 -9.03 -8.87 -8.80
CA GLU A 100 -9.08 -7.62 -8.04
C GLU A 100 -7.67 -7.27 -7.52
N LEU A 101 -6.84 -6.75 -8.41
CA LEU A 101 -5.45 -6.37 -8.21
C LEU A 101 -5.40 -4.93 -7.70
N SER A 102 -6.19 -4.61 -6.66
CA SER A 102 -6.22 -3.27 -6.10
C SER A 102 -4.82 -2.91 -5.62
N ARG A 103 -4.16 -1.99 -6.34
CA ARG A 103 -2.78 -1.53 -6.05
C ARG A 103 -2.63 -0.82 -4.70
N VAL A 104 -3.75 -0.50 -4.03
CA VAL A 104 -3.76 0.17 -2.73
C VAL A 104 -4.32 -0.78 -1.67
N PRO A 105 -3.52 -1.22 -0.69
CA PRO A 105 -4.00 -2.03 0.41
C PRO A 105 -5.17 -1.39 1.16
N GLY A 106 -6.18 -2.19 1.51
CA GLY A 106 -7.36 -1.70 2.23
C GLY A 106 -7.06 -1.09 3.61
N TRP A 107 -5.92 -1.44 4.23
CA TRP A 107 -5.50 -0.80 5.48
C TRP A 107 -5.04 0.65 5.26
N ILE A 108 -4.47 0.98 4.10
CA ILE A 108 -4.07 2.36 3.75
C ILE A 108 -5.30 3.22 3.56
N THR A 109 -6.29 2.73 2.81
CA THR A 109 -7.54 3.47 2.59
C THR A 109 -8.29 3.71 3.91
N ASN A 110 -8.34 2.69 4.78
CA ASN A 110 -8.90 2.84 6.12
C ASN A 110 -8.10 3.82 6.99
N LEU A 111 -6.76 3.76 6.97
CA LEU A 111 -5.91 4.67 7.74
C LEU A 111 -6.11 6.12 7.28
N VAL A 112 -6.14 6.37 5.96
CA VAL A 112 -6.39 7.70 5.40
C VAL A 112 -7.79 8.20 5.79
N GLY A 113 -8.82 7.37 5.64
CA GLY A 113 -10.20 7.73 6.00
C GLY A 113 -10.36 8.08 7.48
N VAL A 114 -9.83 7.24 8.37
CA VAL A 114 -9.84 7.48 9.83
C VAL A 114 -9.08 8.76 10.18
N ASN A 115 -7.92 9.00 9.55
CA ASN A 115 -7.17 10.22 9.78
C ASN A 115 -7.96 11.46 9.36
N ILE A 116 -8.56 11.48 8.16
CA ILE A 116 -9.36 12.63 7.70
C ILE A 116 -10.49 12.95 8.68
N LEU A 117 -11.22 11.93 9.16
CA LEU A 117 -12.27 12.11 10.16
C LEU A 117 -11.71 12.69 11.46
N TRP A 118 -10.58 12.17 11.93
CA TRP A 118 -9.92 12.64 13.13
C TRP A 118 -9.42 14.09 13.00
N TYR A 119 -8.85 14.47 11.84
CA TYR A 119 -8.51 15.85 11.50
C TYR A 119 -9.73 16.77 11.63
N GLY A 120 -10.89 16.37 11.10
CA GLY A 120 -12.13 17.14 11.21
C GLY A 120 -12.56 17.36 12.67
N VAL A 121 -12.50 16.32 13.51
CA VAL A 121 -12.80 16.42 14.95
C VAL A 121 -11.83 17.39 15.63
N MET A 122 -10.54 17.28 15.34
CA MET A 122 -9.52 18.13 15.95
C MET A 122 -9.63 19.58 15.50
N THR A 123 -9.95 19.85 14.24
CA THR A 123 -10.26 21.20 13.74
C THR A 123 -11.46 21.79 14.46
N PHE A 124 -12.52 21.01 14.68
CA PHE A 124 -13.70 21.48 15.41
C PHE A 124 -13.38 21.80 16.88
N LEU A 125 -12.55 20.98 17.54
CA LEU A 125 -12.10 21.28 18.90
C LEU A 125 -11.22 22.54 18.96
N GLN A 126 -10.26 22.67 18.05
CA GLN A 126 -9.38 23.85 17.97
C GLN A 126 -10.18 25.13 17.76
N PHE A 127 -11.22 25.08 16.92
CA PHE A 127 -12.10 26.21 16.67
C PHE A 127 -12.63 26.84 17.97
N PHE A 128 -13.07 26.05 18.95
CA PHE A 128 -13.59 26.60 20.22
C PHE A 128 -12.51 27.32 21.03
N PHE A 129 -11.34 26.71 21.19
CA PHE A 129 -10.25 27.31 21.95
C PHE A 129 -9.71 28.56 21.26
N ILE A 130 -9.59 28.55 19.94
CA ILE A 130 -9.15 29.72 19.18
C ILE A 130 -10.19 30.84 19.24
N TYR A 131 -11.48 30.50 19.17
CA TYR A 131 -12.57 31.47 19.32
C TYR A 131 -12.51 32.18 20.67
N GLU A 132 -12.35 31.42 21.75
CA GLU A 132 -12.24 31.95 23.10
C GLU A 132 -11.04 32.88 23.22
N TRP A 133 -9.88 32.46 22.71
CA TRP A 133 -8.67 33.30 22.69
C TRP A 133 -8.84 34.58 21.88
N TYR A 134 -9.44 34.53 20.69
CA TYR A 134 -9.73 35.73 19.93
C TYR A 134 -10.73 36.66 20.62
N SER A 135 -11.74 36.10 21.28
CA SER A 135 -12.75 36.87 22.00
C SER A 135 -12.19 37.53 23.26
N GLU A 136 -11.33 36.85 24.02
CA GLU A 136 -10.80 37.37 25.28
C GLU A 136 -9.57 38.25 25.09
N THR A 137 -8.60 37.82 24.27
CA THR A 137 -7.32 38.53 24.12
C THR A 137 -7.45 39.79 23.28
N TYR A 138 -8.27 39.78 22.24
CA TYR A 138 -8.44 40.92 21.34
C TYR A 138 -9.77 41.66 21.50
N GLU A 139 -10.64 41.20 22.42
CA GLU A 139 -11.99 41.73 22.62
C GLU A 139 -12.81 41.81 21.32
N TRP A 140 -12.53 40.90 20.38
CA TRP A 140 -13.24 40.87 19.12
C TRP A 140 -14.70 40.45 19.36
N GLY A 141 -15.63 41.17 18.74
CA GLY A 141 -17.04 40.80 18.80
C GLY A 141 -17.26 39.39 18.25
N GLY A 142 -18.22 38.64 18.83
CA GLY A 142 -18.36 37.20 18.59
C GLY A 142 -18.42 36.77 17.11
N ILE A 143 -18.99 37.58 16.21
CA ILE A 143 -19.02 37.27 14.77
C ILE A 143 -17.61 37.29 14.16
N VAL A 144 -16.80 38.30 14.50
CA VAL A 144 -15.44 38.45 13.97
C VAL A 144 -14.56 37.32 14.51
N SER A 145 -14.65 37.04 15.81
CA SER A 145 -13.93 35.93 16.46
C SER A 145 -14.31 34.58 15.86
N THR A 146 -15.60 34.36 15.58
CA THR A 146 -16.08 33.11 14.96
C THR A 146 -15.47 32.90 13.58
N VAL A 147 -15.55 33.92 12.71
CA VAL A 147 -15.03 33.80 11.34
C VAL A 147 -13.52 33.60 11.35
N ALA A 148 -12.79 34.38 12.15
CA ALA A 148 -11.35 34.25 12.26
C ALA A 148 -10.93 32.88 12.81
N ALA A 149 -11.57 32.42 13.90
CA ALA A 149 -11.26 31.13 14.50
C ALA A 149 -11.51 29.96 13.56
N PHE A 150 -12.57 30.03 12.75
CA PHE A 150 -12.87 29.00 11.74
C PHE A 150 -11.74 28.90 10.71
N PHE A 151 -11.32 30.03 10.12
CA PHE A 151 -10.23 30.01 9.15
C PHE A 151 -8.89 29.61 9.79
N THR A 152 -8.59 30.05 11.00
CA THR A 152 -7.37 29.68 11.72
C THR A 152 -7.33 28.18 12.02
N ALA A 153 -8.44 27.59 12.48
CA ALA A 153 -8.53 26.16 12.78
C ALA A 153 -8.40 25.25 11.54
N LEU A 154 -8.73 25.77 10.35
CA LEU A 154 -8.57 25.05 9.08
C LEU A 154 -7.13 24.99 8.59
N VAL A 155 -6.25 25.90 9.03
CA VAL A 155 -4.85 25.90 8.63
C VAL A 155 -4.09 24.88 9.48
N PRO A 156 -3.59 23.77 8.89
CA PRO A 156 -2.86 22.76 9.64
C PRO A 156 -1.62 23.37 10.29
N ILE A 157 -1.20 22.80 11.43
CA ILE A 157 -0.10 23.27 12.29
C ILE A 157 -0.38 24.65 12.92
N PHE A 158 -0.78 25.66 12.16
CA PHE A 158 -1.09 27.00 12.67
C PHE A 158 -2.30 26.99 13.60
N GLY A 159 -3.40 26.32 13.22
CA GLY A 159 -4.55 26.12 14.10
C GLY A 159 -4.17 25.41 15.40
N SER A 160 -3.35 24.35 15.30
CA SER A 160 -2.80 23.64 16.47
C SER A 160 -1.94 24.54 17.37
N LEU A 161 -1.13 25.43 16.81
CA LEU A 161 -0.31 26.38 17.57
C LEU A 161 -1.16 27.39 18.33
N VAL A 162 -2.15 27.99 17.66
CA VAL A 162 -3.03 28.98 18.30
C VAL A 162 -3.93 28.32 19.35
N ALA A 163 -4.45 27.13 19.08
CA ALA A 163 -5.21 26.36 20.07
C ALA A 163 -4.35 25.94 21.27
N TYR A 164 -3.09 25.54 21.04
CA TYR A 164 -2.12 25.28 22.09
C TYR A 164 -1.89 26.53 22.95
N TRP A 165 -1.62 27.69 22.34
CA TRP A 165 -1.44 28.95 23.06
C TRP A 165 -2.67 29.32 23.88
N SER A 166 -3.85 29.25 23.25
CA SER A 166 -5.14 29.49 23.90
C SER A 166 -5.28 28.74 25.22
N VAL A 167 -5.12 27.41 25.21
CA VAL A 167 -5.32 26.62 26.44
C VAL A 167 -4.22 26.80 27.47
N THR A 168 -2.98 27.08 27.02
CA THR A 168 -1.86 27.29 27.96
C THR A 168 -1.86 28.67 28.59
N GLU A 169 -2.48 29.66 27.94
CA GLU A 169 -2.56 31.03 28.41
C GLU A 169 -3.85 31.30 29.19
N LEU A 170 -4.99 30.77 28.74
CA LEU A 170 -6.30 31.06 29.34
C LEU A 170 -6.82 29.96 30.27
N SER A 171 -6.45 28.70 30.04
CA SER A 171 -7.07 27.55 30.73
C SER A 171 -6.12 26.80 31.68
N ASP A 172 -4.93 27.33 31.96
CA ASP A 172 -3.90 26.71 32.81
C ASP A 172 -3.54 25.25 32.42
N TRP A 173 -3.70 24.89 31.15
CA TRP A 173 -3.30 23.55 30.72
C TRP A 173 -1.80 23.38 30.83
N GLU A 174 -1.36 22.27 31.43
CA GLU A 174 0.05 21.88 31.42
C GLU A 174 0.55 21.77 29.97
N SER A 175 1.64 22.46 29.66
CA SER A 175 2.20 22.57 28.29
C SER A 175 2.34 21.22 27.59
N TYR A 176 2.83 20.17 28.26
CA TYR A 176 2.97 18.86 27.61
C TYR A 176 1.61 18.20 27.29
N LYS A 177 0.58 18.42 28.10
CA LYS A 177 -0.78 17.91 27.84
C LYS A 177 -1.39 18.62 26.63
N ALA A 178 -1.25 19.95 26.57
CA ALA A 178 -1.70 20.75 25.43
C ALA A 178 -0.95 20.35 24.14
N PHE A 179 0.37 20.11 24.23
CA PHE A 179 1.15 19.65 23.10
C PHE A 179 0.62 18.32 22.54
N TRP A 180 0.42 17.31 23.40
CA TRP A 180 -0.10 16.02 22.94
C TRP A 180 -1.52 16.12 22.40
N ALA A 181 -2.37 16.96 22.99
CA ALA A 181 -3.72 17.20 22.50
C ALA A 181 -3.70 17.79 21.08
N PHE A 182 -2.96 18.88 20.83
CA PHE A 182 -3.02 19.60 19.55
C PHE A 182 -1.98 19.17 18.51
N PHE A 183 -1.02 18.32 18.86
CA PHE A 183 -0.01 17.84 17.90
C PHE A 183 0.06 16.32 17.79
N GLY A 184 -0.42 15.57 18.79
CA GLY A 184 -0.35 14.10 18.79
C GLY A 184 -1.07 13.47 17.60
N TYR A 185 -2.13 14.10 17.10
CA TYR A 185 -2.89 13.60 15.95
C TYR A 185 -2.15 13.66 14.62
N TYR A 186 -0.98 14.31 14.54
CA TYR A 186 -0.12 14.26 13.35
C TYR A 186 0.78 13.01 13.31
N LEU A 187 0.88 12.23 14.40
CA LEU A 187 1.74 11.04 14.43
C LEU A 187 1.45 10.04 13.30
N PRO A 188 0.19 9.69 13.00
CA PRO A 188 -0.09 8.76 11.90
C PRO A 188 0.36 9.32 10.54
N LEU A 189 0.29 10.64 10.36
CA LEU A 189 0.78 11.31 9.15
C LEU A 189 2.29 11.15 9.00
N ILE A 190 3.04 11.29 10.10
CA ILE A 190 4.50 11.03 10.13
C ILE A 190 4.79 9.58 9.77
N SER A 191 4.06 8.62 10.38
CA SER A 191 4.20 7.19 10.05
C SER A 191 3.91 6.91 8.57
N PHE A 192 2.91 7.58 7.98
CA PHE A 192 2.62 7.48 6.56
C PHE A 192 3.79 7.98 5.69
N PHE A 193 4.36 9.14 6.00
CA PHE A 193 5.53 9.64 5.25
C PHE A 193 6.77 8.75 5.41
N LEU A 194 6.97 8.16 6.59
CA LEU A 194 8.05 7.18 6.81
C LEU A 194 7.82 5.91 5.98
N TYR A 195 6.60 5.40 5.95
CA TYR A 195 6.23 4.26 5.10
C TYR A 195 6.42 4.58 3.61
N LEU A 196 6.04 5.78 3.16
CA LEU A 196 6.24 6.21 1.79
C LEU A 196 7.72 6.35 1.45
N GLY A 197 8.53 6.88 2.38
CA GLY A 197 9.98 6.91 2.26
C GLY A 197 10.60 5.52 2.22
N TRP A 198 10.08 4.57 2.99
CA TRP A 198 10.48 3.17 2.95
C TRP A 198 10.16 2.51 1.61
N LEU A 199 8.97 2.75 1.05
CA LEU A 199 8.60 2.29 -0.29
C LEU A 199 9.51 2.88 -1.36
N LEU A 200 9.84 4.17 -1.29
CA LEU A 200 10.78 4.80 -2.22
C LEU A 200 12.18 4.18 -2.11
N LEU A 201 12.69 3.99 -0.89
CA LEU A 201 13.97 3.32 -0.67
C LEU A 201 13.95 1.90 -1.25
N LYS A 202 12.88 1.14 -1.03
CA LYS A 202 12.71 -0.18 -1.63
C LYS A 202 12.70 -0.10 -3.17
N ALA A 203 11.97 0.82 -3.77
CA ALA A 203 11.95 0.98 -5.23
C ALA A 203 13.35 1.27 -5.81
N PHE A 204 14.16 2.09 -5.14
CA PHE A 204 15.52 2.38 -5.57
C PHE A 204 16.52 1.23 -5.33
N TYR A 205 16.24 0.32 -4.40
CA TYR A 205 17.16 -0.74 -3.98
C TYR A 205 16.58 -2.15 -4.15
N GLY A 206 15.48 -2.33 -4.88
CA GLY A 206 14.70 -3.59 -4.92
C GLY A 206 15.56 -4.81 -5.18
N ASP A 207 16.43 -4.72 -6.18
CA ASP A 207 17.33 -5.80 -6.60
C ASP A 207 18.49 -6.09 -5.60
N ARG A 208 18.92 -5.08 -4.82
CA ARG A 208 19.92 -5.27 -3.74
C ARG A 208 19.31 -5.74 -2.43
N TRP A 209 18.06 -5.38 -2.16
CA TRP A 209 17.37 -5.73 -0.93
C TRP A 209 16.89 -7.18 -0.95
N TYR A 210 16.39 -7.64 -2.11
CA TYR A 210 16.09 -9.05 -2.36
C TYR A 210 17.33 -9.94 -2.14
N ARG A 211 18.48 -9.54 -2.72
CA ARG A 211 19.78 -10.23 -2.52
C ARG A 211 20.35 -10.12 -1.10
N PHE A 212 19.95 -9.11 -0.32
CA PHE A 212 20.35 -8.96 1.08
C PHE A 212 19.61 -9.95 2.00
N TRP A 213 18.32 -10.18 1.76
CA TRP A 213 17.49 -11.10 2.56
C TRP A 213 17.62 -12.55 2.12
N HIS A 214 17.90 -12.79 0.83
CA HIS A 214 18.15 -14.11 0.29
C HIS A 214 19.62 -14.25 -0.13
N SER A 215 20.49 -14.42 0.87
CA SER A 215 21.94 -14.59 0.65
C SER A 215 22.30 -15.87 -0.10
N GLU A 216 21.33 -16.76 -0.31
CA GLU A 216 21.42 -17.98 -1.10
C GLU A 216 21.50 -17.76 -2.62
N PHE A 217 21.31 -16.52 -3.09
CA PHE A 217 21.49 -16.10 -4.49
C PHE A 217 22.86 -15.46 -4.79
N ASN A 218 23.82 -15.47 -3.84
CA ASN A 218 25.24 -15.14 -4.07
C ASN A 218 26.08 -16.42 -4.17
#